data_AF-A0A8X6U060-F1
#
_entry.id   AF-A0A8X6U060-F1
#
_cell.length_a   1.000
_cell.length_b   1.000
_cell.length_c   1.000
_cell.angle_alpha   90.00
_cell.angle_beta   90.00
_cell.angle_gamma   90.00
#
_symmetry.space_group_name_H-M   'P 1'
#
loop_
_entity.id
_entity.type
_entity.pdbx_description
1 polymer ?
#
loop_
_entity_poly.entity_id
_entity_poly.type
_entity_poly.pdbx_seq_one_letter_code
_entity_poly.pdbx_strand_id
1 'polypeptide(L)'
;MNKGTPCQLVQARTRGAPLKQLSISRLELLACSIRTRLVKAVKTAFHLESVPTTYWVDFMKLLSQIAKKQLTSWASFVYNRVQEIGKLTKSED
;
A
#
# COMPACT_ATOMS: atom_id res chain seq x y z
N MET A 1 17.36 -31.87 -4.31
CA MET A 1 16.84 -31.36 -3.03
C MET A 1 16.70 -29.84 -3.16
N ASN A 2 15.49 -29.32 -3.34
CA ASN A 2 15.27 -27.87 -3.50
C ASN A 2 15.56 -27.20 -2.16
N LYS A 3 16.66 -26.43 -2.08
CA LYS A 3 16.89 -25.52 -0.95
C LYS A 3 15.82 -24.44 -1.04
N GLY A 4 14.87 -24.44 -0.12
CA GLY A 4 13.83 -23.42 -0.06
C GLY A 4 14.46 -22.03 0.07
N THR A 5 13.91 -21.04 -0.62
CA THR A 5 14.35 -19.65 -0.50
C THR A 5 14.04 -19.16 0.92
N PRO A 6 15.04 -18.79 1.75
CA PRO A 6 14.79 -18.32 3.10
C PRO A 6 14.02 -16.99 3.06
N CYS A 7 12.94 -16.90 3.85
CA CYS A 7 12.12 -15.70 3.98
C CYS A 7 12.17 -15.22 5.44
N GLN A 8 12.41 -13.92 5.65
CA GLN A 8 12.49 -13.31 6.96
C GLN A 8 11.55 -12.11 7.05
N LEU A 9 10.85 -11.97 8.18
CA LEU A 9 10.03 -10.79 8.47
C LEU A 9 10.94 -9.61 8.83
N VAL A 10 10.93 -8.55 8.02
CA VAL A 10 11.75 -7.35 8.25
C VAL A 10 11.05 -6.35 9.15
N GLN A 11 9.76 -6.07 8.90
CA GLN A 11 8.99 -5.13 9.69
C GLN A 11 7.49 -5.39 9.60
N ALA A 12 6.77 -5.17 10.70
CA ALA A 12 5.31 -5.21 10.75
C ALA A 12 4.77 -3.92 11.39
N ARG A 13 3.58 -3.50 10.96
CA ARG A 13 2.89 -2.35 11.55
C ARG A 13 1.39 -2.58 11.54
N THR A 14 0.77 -2.40 12.69
CA THR A 14 -0.68 -2.52 12.87
C THR A 14 -1.25 -1.19 13.37
N ARG A 15 -2.48 -0.87 12.95
CA ARG A 15 -3.24 0.27 13.47
C ARG A 15 -4.65 -0.21 13.78
N GLY A 16 -5.13 0.08 14.99
CA GLY A 16 -6.51 -0.22 15.38
C GLY A 16 -7.52 0.49 14.47
N ALA A 17 -8.68 -0.14 14.28
CA ALA A 17 -9.76 0.45 13.51
C ALA A 17 -10.19 1.80 14.13
N PRO A 18 -10.51 2.82 13.32
CA PRO A 18 -11.00 4.08 13.84
C PRO A 18 -12.32 3.90 14.60
N LEU A 19 -12.48 4.62 15.71
CA LEU A 19 -13.72 4.62 16.49
C LEU A 19 -14.93 5.12 15.69
N LYS A 20 -14.68 6.04 14.74
CA LYS A 20 -15.68 6.46 13.77
C LYS A 20 -15.80 5.39 12.69
N GLN A 21 -17.01 4.89 12.47
CA GLN A 21 -17.30 3.91 11.43
C GLN A 21 -16.82 4.41 10.06
N LEU A 22 -16.04 3.57 9.40
CA LEU A 22 -15.59 3.74 8.02
C LEU A 22 -16.05 2.54 7.19
N SER A 23 -16.29 2.78 5.90
CA SER A 23 -16.53 1.68 4.98
C SER A 23 -15.28 0.81 4.82
N ILE A 24 -15.48 -0.47 4.50
CA ILE A 24 -14.41 -1.43 4.22
C ILE A 24 -13.43 -0.85 3.20
N SER A 25 -13.92 -0.27 2.09
CA SER A 25 -13.06 0.35 1.08
C SER A 25 -12.14 1.46 1.62
N ARG A 26 -12.59 2.23 2.61
CA ARG A 26 -11.77 3.27 3.25
C ARG A 26 -10.72 2.68 4.19
N LEU A 27 -11.07 1.61 4.92
CA LEU A 27 -10.13 0.89 5.78
C LEU A 27 -9.00 0.25 4.94
N GLU A 28 -9.36 -0.40 3.84
CA GLU A 28 -8.40 -0.99 2.90
C GLU A 28 -7.46 0.07 2.30
N LEU A 29 -8.00 1.23 1.92
CA LEU A 29 -7.19 2.33 1.39
C LEU A 29 -6.23 2.91 2.45
N LEU A 30 -6.66 2.96 3.72
CA LEU A 30 -5.80 3.33 4.84
C LEU A 30 -4.71 2.27 5.07
N ALA A 31 -5.04 0.99 5.02
CA ALA A 31 -4.09 -0.11 5.14
C ALA A 31 -3.03 -0.03 4.05
N CYS A 32 -3.43 0.22 2.80
CA CYS A 32 -2.51 0.43 1.69
C CYS A 32 -1.58 1.64 1.93
N SER A 33 -2.14 2.75 2.41
CA SER A 33 -1.36 3.96 2.72
C SER A 33 -0.32 3.70 3.83
N ILE A 34 -0.69 2.92 4.85
CA ILE A 34 0.24 2.54 5.93
C ILE A 34 1.34 1.63 5.36
N ARG A 35 0.98 0.66 4.52
CA ARG A 35 1.92 -0.27 3.92
C ARG A 35 2.93 0.43 3.01
N THR A 36 2.50 1.33 2.14
CA THR A 36 3.44 2.04 1.24
C THR A 36 4.41 2.92 2.01
N ARG A 37 3.95 3.60 3.07
CA ARG A 37 4.83 4.34 3.97
C ARG A 37 5.81 3.44 4.71
N LEU A 38 5.35 2.28 5.17
CA LEU A 38 6.20 1.29 5.85
C LEU A 38 7.30 0.78 4.93
N VAL A 39 6.92 0.37 3.72
CA VAL A 39 7.87 -0.11 2.71
C VAL A 39 8.87 0.99 2.34
N LYS A 40 8.43 2.24 2.14
CA LYS A 40 9.36 3.35 1.91
C LYS A 40 10.37 3.50 3.06
N ALA A 41 9.91 3.47 4.31
CA ALA A 41 10.79 3.57 5.46
C ALA A 41 11.81 2.42 5.52
N VAL A 42 11.37 1.19 5.26
CA VAL A 42 12.25 0.01 5.19
C VAL A 42 13.25 0.15 4.04
N LYS A 43 12.80 0.47 2.83
CA LYS A 43 13.69 0.61 1.67
C LYS A 43 14.76 1.67 1.91
N THR A 44 14.39 2.81 2.50
CA THR A 44 15.35 3.87 2.85
C THR A 44 16.31 3.47 3.97
N ALA A 45 15.84 2.78 5.02
CA ALA A 45 16.69 2.36 6.13
C ALA A 45 17.73 1.30 5.74
N PHE A 46 17.41 0.47 4.73
CA PHE A 46 18.27 -0.63 4.28
C PHE A 46 18.92 -0.37 2.91
N HIS A 47 18.77 0.83 2.33
CA HIS A 47 19.29 1.19 1.00
C HIS A 47 18.82 0.23 -0.12
N LEU A 48 17.53 -0.11 -0.13
CA LEU A 48 16.91 -1.06 -1.05
C LEU A 48 16.04 -0.38 -2.11
N GLU A 49 16.22 0.90 -2.40
CA GLU A 49 15.40 1.70 -3.31
C GLU A 49 15.20 1.03 -4.69
N SER A 50 16.25 0.42 -5.23
CA SER A 50 16.24 -0.26 -6.53
C SER A 50 15.59 -1.65 -6.52
N VAL A 51 15.30 -2.23 -5.34
CA VAL A 51 14.75 -3.57 -5.24
C VAL A 51 13.28 -3.57 -5.71
N PRO A 52 12.92 -4.42 -6.71
CA PRO A 52 11.53 -4.57 -7.14
C PRO A 52 10.63 -4.93 -5.97
N THR A 53 9.49 -4.26 -5.84
CA THR A 53 8.60 -4.41 -4.69
C THR A 53 7.17 -4.70 -5.12
N THR A 54 6.62 -5.83 -4.68
CA THR A 54 5.23 -6.22 -4.92
C THR A 54 4.39 -5.96 -3.67
N TYR A 55 3.25 -5.27 -3.84
CA TYR A 55 2.31 -4.97 -2.77
C TYR A 55 1.07 -5.87 -2.89
N TRP A 56 0.71 -6.58 -1.82
CA TRP A 56 -0.36 -7.59 -1.82
C TRP A 56 -1.61 -7.13 -1.07
N VAL A 57 -2.73 -6.89 -1.73
CA VAL A 57 -3.98 -6.42 -1.09
C VAL A 57 -5.08 -7.46 -1.28
N ASP A 58 -5.78 -7.83 -0.21
CA ASP A 58 -6.81 -8.89 -0.26
C ASP A 58 -8.16 -8.40 -0.82
N PHE A 59 -8.36 -7.10 -0.97
CA PHE A 59 -9.61 -6.51 -1.43
C PHE A 59 -9.59 -6.13 -2.92
N MET A 60 -10.10 -7.06 -3.76
CA MET A 60 -10.16 -6.91 -5.23
C MET A 60 -10.86 -5.62 -5.70
N LYS A 61 -11.87 -5.13 -4.97
CA LYS A 61 -12.56 -3.88 -5.33
C LYS A 61 -11.62 -2.67 -5.24
N LEU A 62 -10.73 -2.61 -4.25
CA LEU A 62 -9.75 -1.52 -4.15
C LEU A 62 -8.78 -1.56 -5.32
N LEU A 63 -8.26 -2.75 -5.67
CA LEU A 63 -7.40 -2.93 -6.84
C LEU A 63 -8.08 -2.43 -8.11
N SER A 64 -9.35 -2.80 -8.32
CA SER A 64 -10.12 -2.34 -9.48
C SER A 64 -10.29 -0.81 -9.51
N GLN A 65 -10.48 -0.17 -8.35
CA GLN A 65 -10.69 1.27 -8.25
C GLN A 65 -9.39 2.06 -8.49
N ILE A 66 -8.25 1.56 -8.00
CA ILE A 66 -6.93 2.12 -8.28
C ILE A 66 -6.58 1.94 -9.76
N ALA A 67 -6.83 0.75 -10.32
CA ALA A 67 -6.49 0.42 -11.70
C ALA A 67 -7.31 1.21 -12.72
N LYS A 68 -8.61 1.36 -12.50
CA LYS A 68 -9.52 1.99 -13.47
C LYS A 68 -9.36 3.51 -13.57
N LYS A 69 -8.64 4.17 -12.64
CA LYS A 69 -8.51 5.65 -12.58
C LYS A 69 -9.82 6.41 -12.87
N GLN A 70 -10.98 5.83 -12.53
CA GLN A 70 -12.28 6.39 -12.92
C GLN A 70 -12.51 7.66 -12.08
N LEU A 71 -12.31 8.81 -12.73
CA LEU A 71 -11.89 10.07 -12.10
C LEU A 71 -13.02 11.03 -11.74
N THR A 72 -14.28 10.71 -12.02
CA THR A 72 -15.35 11.72 -12.08
C THR A 72 -16.06 12.02 -10.76
N SER A 73 -15.80 11.29 -9.68
CA SER A 73 -16.31 11.64 -8.33
C SER A 73 -15.57 10.89 -7.23
N TRP A 74 -14.33 11.29 -6.95
CA TRP A 74 -13.66 10.80 -5.74
C TRP A 74 -13.88 11.80 -4.62
N ALA A 75 -14.42 11.31 -3.50
CA ALA A 75 -14.32 12.06 -2.25
C ALA A 75 -12.84 12.41 -2.00
N SER A 76 -12.54 13.64 -1.59
CA SER A 76 -11.16 14.15 -1.48
C SER A 76 -10.25 13.24 -0.65
N PHE A 77 -10.81 12.55 0.34
CA PHE A 77 -10.09 11.53 1.12
C PHE A 77 -9.52 10.40 0.24
N VAL A 78 -10.34 9.84 -0.66
CA VAL A 78 -9.94 8.73 -1.54
C VAL A 78 -8.87 9.21 -2.51
N TYR A 79 -9.09 10.37 -3.11
CA TYR A 79 -8.16 10.99 -4.04
C TYR A 79 -6.79 11.24 -3.43
N ASN A 80 -6.74 11.88 -2.27
CA ASN A 80 -5.48 12.19 -1.62
C ASN A 80 -4.68 10.93 -1.26
N ARG A 81 -5.36 9.85 -0.82
CA ARG A 81 -4.69 8.60 -0.47
C ARG A 81 -4.20 7.82 -1.69
N VAL A 82 -4.96 7.78 -2.78
CA VAL A 82 -4.52 7.11 -4.00
C VAL A 82 -3.36 7.87 -4.66
N GLN A 83 -3.40 9.20 -4.68
CA GLN A 83 -2.28 10.03 -5.14
C GLN A 83 -1.02 9.77 -4.31
N GLU A 84 -1.16 9.72 -2.99
CA GLU A 84 -0.07 9.38 -2.07
C GLU A 84 0.51 7.99 -2.35
N ILE A 85 -0.35 6.97 -2.44
CA ILE A 85 0.06 5.59 -2.76
C ILE A 85 0.83 5.59 -4.09
N GLY A 86 0.27 6.20 -5.14
CA GLY A 86 0.93 6.28 -6.44
C GLY A 86 2.30 6.98 -6.39
N LYS A 87 2.47 8.02 -5.58
CA LYS A 87 3.77 8.70 -5.38
C LYS A 87 4.78 7.81 -4.64
N LEU A 88 4.33 6.96 -3.73
CA LEU A 88 5.20 6.09 -2.93
C LEU A 88 5.54 4.77 -3.63
N THR A 89 4.76 4.35 -4.63
CA THR A 89 4.92 3.06 -5.31
C THR A 89 5.49 3.17 -6.72
N LYS A 90 5.48 4.34 -7.35
CA LYS A 90 6.18 4.54 -8.62
C LYS A 90 7.69 4.48 -8.37
N SER A 91 8.39 3.66 -9.14
CA SER A 91 9.82 3.84 -9.36
C SER A 91 10.00 5.14 -10.14
N GLU A 92 10.90 6.01 -9.69
CA GLU A 92 11.51 6.98 -10.58
C GLU A 92 12.32 6.13 -11.58
N ASP A 93 11.85 6.06 -12.82
CA ASP A 93 12.72 5.77 -13.95
C ASP A 93 13.57 7.02 -14.23
#